data_AF-A0A0M2U235-F1
#
_entry.id   AF-A0A0M2U235-F1
#
_cell.length_a   1.000
_cell.length_b   1.000
_cell.length_c   1.000
_cell.angle_alpha   90.00
_cell.angle_beta   90.00
_cell.angle_gamma   90.00
#
_symmetry.space_group_name_H-M   'P 1'
#
loop_
_entity.id
_entity.type
_entity.pdbx_description
1 polymer ?
#
loop_
_entity_poly.entity_id
_entity_poly.type
_entity_poly.pdbx_seq_one_letter_code
_entity_poly.pdbx_strand_id
1 'polypeptide(L)' 'MLSQMDVALIKNHLMDHQAGINKLSVYLGQTRDPQVAQTLQQQRQILQNHYGIMLDLLQRGGAQPGTTPTI' A
#
# COMPACT_ATOMS: atom_id res chain seq x y z
N MET A 1 -5.10 -16.51 10.68
CA MET A 1 -6.19 -15.52 10.54
C MET A 1 -5.74 -14.22 11.17
N LEU A 2 -6.04 -13.09 10.54
CA LEU A 2 -5.86 -11.76 11.15
C LEU A 2 -6.97 -11.52 12.19
N SER A 3 -6.66 -10.80 13.28
CA SER A 3 -7.71 -10.35 14.18
C SER A 3 -8.57 -9.26 13.53
N GLN A 4 -9.78 -9.03 14.04
CA GLN A 4 -10.62 -7.93 13.56
C GLN A 4 -9.94 -6.56 13.75
N MET A 5 -9.13 -6.43 14.81
CA MET A 5 -8.32 -5.23 15.04
C MET A 5 -7.26 -5.06 13.96
N ASP A 6 -6.52 -6.13 13.60
CA ASP A 6 -5.51 -6.07 12.54
C ASP A 6 -6.13 -5.68 11.20
N VAL A 7 -7.29 -6.26 10.87
CA VAL A 7 -8.04 -5.92 9.64
C VAL A 7 -8.42 -4.43 9.63
N ALA A 8 -8.92 -3.90 10.74
CA ALA A 8 -9.29 -2.50 10.85
C ALA A 8 -8.08 -1.57 10.71
N LEU A 9 -6.96 -1.90 11.37
CA LEU A 9 -5.72 -1.14 11.29
C LEU A 9 -5.13 -1.15 9.87
N ILE A 10 -5.11 -2.30 9.20
CA ILE A 10 -4.62 -2.41 7.82
C ILE A 10 -5.50 -1.61 6.87
N LYS A 11 -6.83 -1.68 7.00
CA LYS A 11 -7.75 -0.88 6.18
C LYS A 11 -7.55 0.62 6.36
N ASN A 12 -7.37 1.08 7.59
CA ASN A 12 -7.07 2.48 7.86
C ASN A 12 -5.74 2.89 7.21
N HIS A 13 -4.70 2.09 7.40
CA HIS A 13 -3.37 2.38 6.89
C HIS A 13 -3.29 2.37 5.35
N LEU A 14 -4.06 1.51 4.68
CA LEU A 14 -4.17 1.47 3.22
C LEU A 14 -4.59 2.84 2.63
N MET A 15 -5.50 3.56 3.29
CA MET A 15 -5.93 4.89 2.84
C MET A 15 -4.79 5.91 2.89
N ASP A 16 -3.98 5.88 3.96
CA ASP A 16 -2.83 6.76 4.11
C ASP A 16 -1.78 6.51 3.01
N HIS A 17 -1.49 5.24 2.71
CA HIS A 17 -0.56 4.87 1.64
C HIS A 17 -1.06 5.29 0.26
N GLN A 18 -2.35 5.09 -0.04
CA GLN A 18 -2.94 5.55 -1.30
C GLN A 18 -2.83 7.07 -1.46
N ALA A 19 -3.13 7.83 -0.41
CA ALA A 19 -2.98 9.28 -0.40
C ALA A 19 -1.52 9.70 -0.58
N GLY A 20 -0.58 9.00 0.09
CA GLY A 20 0.85 9.22 -0.05
C GLY A 20 1.36 8.98 -1.47
N ILE A 21 0.95 7.89 -2.12
CA ILE A 21 1.32 7.57 -3.52
C ILE A 21 0.85 8.67 -4.48
N ASN A 22 -0.38 9.15 -4.30
CA ASN A 22 -0.93 10.23 -5.11
C ASN A 22 -0.15 11.53 -4.90
N LYS A 23 0.14 11.89 -3.64
CA LYS A 23 0.91 13.09 -3.28
C LYS A 23 2.32 13.06 -3.88
N LEU A 24 3.02 11.94 -3.79
CA LEU A 24 4.36 11.77 -4.37
C LEU A 24 4.34 11.89 -5.90
N SER A 25 3.29 11.40 -6.56
CA SER A 25 3.14 11.53 -8.02
C SER A 25 2.96 12.99 -8.45
N VAL A 26 2.22 13.79 -7.67
CA VAL A 26 2.11 15.24 -7.90
C VAL A 26 3.45 15.93 -7.72
N TYR A 27 4.18 15.61 -6.63
CA TYR A 27 5.49 16.23 -6.35
C TYR A 27 6.54 15.89 -7.40
N LEU A 28 6.55 14.66 -7.92
CA LEU A 28 7.41 14.28 -9.04
C LEU A 28 7.20 15.15 -10.29
N GLY A 29 5.95 15.52 -10.59
CA GLY A 29 5.65 16.42 -11.72
C GLY A 29 6.08 17.87 -11.51
N GLN A 30 6.41 18.26 -10.28
CA GLN A 30 6.75 19.64 -9.90
C GLN A 30 8.23 19.82 -9.51
N THR A 31 8.92 18.73 -9.16
CA THR A 31 10.29 18.76 -8.65
C THR A 31 11.30 18.91 -9.79
N ARG A 32 12.19 19.90 -9.67
CA ARG A 32 13.26 20.16 -10.65
C ARG A 32 14.62 19.64 -10.20
N ASP A 33 14.81 19.46 -8.90
CA ASP A 33 16.03 18.89 -8.35
C ASP A 33 16.06 17.37 -8.65
N PRO A 34 17.07 16.88 -9.39
CA PRO A 34 17.13 15.47 -9.80
C PRO A 34 17.31 14.50 -8.62
N GLN A 35 18.02 14.90 -7.56
CA GLN A 35 18.22 14.06 -6.37
C GLN A 35 16.93 13.95 -5.56
N VAL A 36 16.20 15.07 -5.42
CA VAL A 36 14.89 15.06 -4.77
C VAL A 36 13.89 14.23 -5.58
N ALA A 37 13.87 14.39 -6.92
CA ALA A 37 13.00 13.59 -7.79
C ALA A 37 13.28 12.09 -7.66
N GLN A 38 14.55 11.69 -7.63
CA GLN A 38 14.93 10.29 -7.40
C GLN A 38 14.43 9.77 -6.05
N THR A 39 14.59 10.56 -4.99
CA THR A 39 14.13 10.20 -3.64
C THR A 39 12.61 10.04 -3.60
N LEU A 40 11.86 10.96 -4.22
CA LEU A 40 10.39 10.87 -4.32
C LEU A 40 9.94 9.62 -5.10
N GLN A 41 10.66 9.26 -6.16
CA GLN A 41 10.37 8.06 -6.95
C GLN A 41 10.60 6.79 -6.12
N GLN A 42 11.71 6.70 -5.39
CA GLN A 42 11.99 5.59 -4.48
C GLN A 42 10.93 5.48 -3.39
N GLN A 43 10.58 6.60 -2.76
CA GLN A 43 9.54 6.64 -1.73
C GLN A 43 8.20 6.15 -2.28
N ARG A 44 7.82 6.57 -3.49
CA ARG A 44 6.57 6.13 -4.13
C ARG A 44 6.57 4.61 -4.35
N GLN A 45 7.69 4.05 -4.81
CA GLN A 45 7.81 2.60 -5.01
C GLN A 45 7.69 1.84 -3.69
N ILE A 46 8.30 2.34 -2.61
CA ILE A 46 8.20 1.73 -1.28
C ILE A 46 6.73 1.70 -0.81
N LEU A 47 6.01 2.82 -0.95
CA LEU A 47 4.59 2.89 -0.59
C LEU A 47 3.74 1.95 -1.43
N GLN A 48 3.98 1.86 -2.75
CA GLN A 48 3.27 0.93 -3.64
C GLN A 48 3.51 -0.53 -3.24
N ASN A 49 4.75 -0.89 -2.93
CA ASN A 49 5.09 -2.24 -2.47
C ASN A 49 4.38 -2.55 -1.15
N HIS A 50 4.43 -1.63 -0.19
CA HIS A 50 3.80 -1.83 1.11
C HIS A 50 2.27 -1.92 1.01
N TYR A 51 1.66 -1.10 0.15
CA TYR A 51 0.25 -1.18 -0.19
C TYR A 51 -0.13 -2.56 -0.73
N GLY A 52 0.66 -3.11 -1.65
CA GLY A 52 0.47 -4.47 -2.19
C GLY A 52 0.54 -5.55 -1.11
N ILE A 53 1.51 -5.47 -0.20
CA ILE A 53 1.65 -6.40 0.94
C ILE A 53 0.40 -6.36 1.83
N MET A 54 -0.09 -5.16 2.17
CA MET A 54 -1.29 -5.01 2.98
C MET A 54 -2.54 -5.60 2.33
N LEU A 55 -2.69 -5.44 1.01
CA LEU A 55 -3.79 -6.08 0.27
C LEU A 55 -3.68 -7.61 0.29
N ASP A 56 -2.49 -8.16 0.05
CA ASP A 56 -2.25 -9.60 0.11
C ASP A 56 -2.55 -10.17 1.51
N LEU A 57 -2.15 -9.45 2.57
CA LEU A 57 -2.46 -9.81 3.96
C LEU A 57 -3.97 -9.80 4.23
N LEU A 58 -4.72 -8.82 3.72
CA LEU A 58 -6.19 -8.81 3.86
C LEU A 58 -6.85 -9.97 3.11
N GLN A 59 -6.38 -10.28 1.90
CA GLN A 59 -6.91 -11.38 1.08
C GLN A 59 -6.64 -12.74 1.74
N ARG A 60 -5.41 -12.98 2.17
CA ARG A 60 -5.01 -14.25 2.83
C ARG A 60 -5.49 -14.35 4.27
N GLY A 61 -5.55 -13.23 4.97
CA GLY A 61 -6.00 -13.14 6.36
C GLY A 61 -7.52 -13.21 6.51
N GLY A 62 -8.26 -12.83 5.46
CA GLY A 62 -9.72 -12.98 5.34
C GLY A 62 -10.18 -14.31 4.74
N ALA A 63 -9.29 -15.06 4.07
CA ALA A 63 -9.57 -16.43 3.65
C ALA A 63 -9.73 -17.31 4.90
N GLN A 64 -10.93 -17.86 5.10
CA GLN A 64 -11.10 -18.93 6.06
C GLN A 64 -10.20 -20.11 5.65
N PRO A 65 -9.52 -20.78 6.58
CA PRO A 65 -8.91 -22.07 6.29
C PRO A 65 -10.06 -23.03 5.92
N GLY A 66 -10.21 -23.33 4.63
CA GLY A 66 -11.20 -24.29 4.11
C GLY A 66 -11.97 -23.88 2.86
N THR A 67 -11.91 -22.62 2.41
CA THR A 67 -12.55 -22.22 1.14
C THR A 67 -11.51 -22.08 0.05
N THR A 68 -11.38 -23.12 -0.77
CA THR A 68 -10.64 -23.05 -2.04
C THR A 68 -11.28 -21.96 -2.91
N PRO A 69 -10.53 -20.95 -3.38
CA PRO A 69 -11.07 -20.01 -4.36
C PRO A 69 -11.41 -20.79 -5.63
N THR A 70 -12.69 -20.82 -5.99
CA THR A 70 -13.13 -21.33 -7.28
C THR A 70 -12.86 -20.21 -8.29
N ILE A 71 -12.02 -20.51 -9.29
CA ILE A 71 -11.69 -19.62 -10.41
C ILE A 71 -12.92 -19.47 -11.31
#